data_AF-A0A6H2GZ49-F1
#
_entry.id   AF-A0A6H2GZ49-F1
#
_cell.length_a   1.000
_cell.length_b   1.000
_cell.length_c   1.000
_cell.angle_alpha   90.00
_cell.angle_beta   90.00
_cell.angle_gamma   90.00
#
_symmetry.space_group_name_H-M   'P 1'
#
loop_
_entity.id
_entity.type
_entity.pdbx_description
1 polymer ?
#
loop_
_entity_poly.entity_id
_entity_poly.type
_entity_poly.pdbx_seq_one_letter_code
_entity_poly.pdbx_strand_id
1 'polypeptide(L)'
;MSATSRFNKPRFTALRALLLAAFLIVSILPGSFAVRTANAADACTGVAAWSASAVYTAGQKAVYASTLYEAKWWTTNERPDQAGQWGAWKSLGACSSTPTPTPTPGVPSGKITGAYVADWHFPNVSTVPAQKLTHVFYAFADAVNNGVSGGDASKLAQLTTLRSKNPNLKVLVSVGGWDRSQGFASAASTDANRTAFANSALSYIRANKLDGIDIDWEYPTASDKQNYTLFIQKLRSVLDAGSAADGRGANKYQLTAAVGASDYGLGNIDIAAVHPSFDFLNVMTYDMQAGSGTHHTALYNSSRANYSVDSAVKLLKSKGLPTSKLVIGGAFYSHGTADYTYDQLKASYINKNGWTRQWDDTAKAPYLTNSSGGFLTYDDTQSLTEKVKYLKANSLAGIMFWEYGQNMDGELLNAIDAALKS
;
A
#
# COMPACT_ATOMS: atom_id res chain seq x y z
N MET A 1 13.64 68.63 -21.77
CA MET A 1 12.62 69.48 -22.42
C MET A 1 11.79 68.54 -23.29
N SER A 2 10.53 68.22 -22.92
CA SER A 2 9.29 68.98 -23.21
C SER A 2 8.93 68.96 -24.71
N ALA A 3 7.68 68.71 -25.15
CA ALA A 3 6.42 68.57 -24.40
C ALA A 3 5.28 67.91 -25.23
N THR A 4 4.25 67.36 -24.55
CA THR A 4 2.77 67.46 -24.84
C THR A 4 2.17 67.11 -26.23
N SER A 5 0.90 66.69 -26.40
CA SER A 5 -0.26 66.50 -25.49
C SER A 5 -1.39 65.63 -26.07
N ARG A 6 -2.23 65.14 -25.15
CA ARG A 6 -3.56 64.49 -25.26
C ARG A 6 -4.56 65.06 -26.30
N PHE A 7 -5.40 64.17 -26.86
CA PHE A 7 -6.82 64.36 -27.21
C PHE A 7 -7.53 63.03 -26.90
N ASN A 8 -8.59 62.87 -26.10
CA ASN A 8 -9.86 63.56 -25.80
C ASN A 8 -11.04 63.13 -26.69
N LYS A 9 -12.15 62.69 -26.05
CA LYS A 9 -13.35 62.11 -26.67
C LYS A 9 -14.32 63.19 -27.16
N PRO A 10 -15.25 62.85 -28.06
CA PRO A 10 -16.56 63.49 -28.11
C PRO A 10 -17.73 62.51 -27.83
N ARG A 11 -18.77 63.02 -27.17
CA ARG A 11 -20.16 62.55 -27.25
C ARG A 11 -20.97 63.69 -27.85
N PHE A 12 -21.86 63.41 -28.78
CA PHE A 12 -22.98 64.30 -29.11
C PHE A 12 -24.23 63.48 -29.42
N THR A 13 -25.38 64.07 -29.12
CA THR A 13 -26.73 63.47 -29.18
C THR A 13 -27.59 64.10 -30.29
N ALA A 14 -28.61 63.35 -30.71
CA ALA A 14 -29.96 63.79 -31.12
C ALA A 14 -30.44 63.59 -32.58
N LEU A 15 -31.55 62.83 -32.69
CA LEU A 15 -32.75 63.05 -33.53
C LEU A 15 -32.68 63.09 -35.09
N ARG A 16 -33.31 62.09 -35.76
CA ARG A 16 -34.67 62.20 -36.39
C ARG A 16 -35.12 60.98 -37.24
N ALA A 17 -36.39 60.58 -37.00
CA ALA A 17 -37.46 60.11 -37.92
C ALA A 17 -37.31 58.96 -38.96
N LEU A 18 -38.41 58.21 -39.06
CA LEU A 18 -38.77 57.09 -39.95
C LEU A 18 -38.60 57.31 -41.47
N LEU A 19 -38.45 56.20 -42.21
CA LEU A 19 -39.37 55.80 -43.30
C LEU A 19 -39.21 54.30 -43.69
N LEU A 20 -40.33 53.65 -44.07
CA LEU A 20 -40.40 52.31 -44.70
C LEU A 20 -40.01 52.45 -46.20
N ALA A 21 -39.81 51.44 -47.07
CA ALA A 21 -40.04 49.99 -47.07
C ALA A 21 -39.02 49.34 -48.06
N ALA A 22 -38.99 48.05 -48.42
CA ALA A 22 -39.71 46.81 -48.05
C ALA A 22 -38.77 45.61 -48.37
N PHE A 23 -39.11 44.38 -47.97
CA PHE A 23 -38.47 43.15 -48.51
C PHE A 23 -39.47 42.01 -48.75
N LEU A 24 -39.19 41.22 -49.79
CA LEU A 24 -40.04 40.20 -50.38
C LEU A 24 -40.19 38.96 -49.47
N ILE A 25 -41.40 38.43 -49.32
CA ILE A 25 -41.63 37.14 -48.65
C ILE A 25 -41.43 36.01 -49.68
N VAL A 26 -40.43 35.16 -49.45
CA VAL A 26 -40.30 33.86 -50.11
C VAL A 26 -40.54 32.77 -49.05
N SER A 27 -41.67 32.09 -49.17
CA SER A 27 -42.06 31.00 -48.26
C SER A 27 -41.30 29.72 -48.60
N ILE A 28 -40.23 29.44 -47.86
CA ILE A 28 -39.54 28.14 -47.88
C ILE A 28 -40.15 27.23 -46.81
N LEU A 29 -40.62 26.05 -47.21
CA LEU A 29 -41.12 25.03 -46.29
C LEU A 29 -39.99 24.59 -45.32
N PRO A 30 -40.24 24.53 -44.00
CA PRO A 30 -39.25 24.01 -43.06
C PRO A 30 -39.13 22.50 -43.24
N GLY A 31 -38.14 22.07 -44.01
CA GLY A 31 -37.68 20.68 -44.01
C GLY A 31 -37.13 20.35 -42.63
N SER A 32 -37.80 19.44 -41.91
CA SER A 32 -37.44 19.04 -40.55
C SER A 32 -36.12 18.27 -40.51
N PHE A 33 -34.99 18.99 -40.53
CA PHE A 33 -33.71 18.45 -40.10
C PHE A 33 -33.78 18.19 -38.60
N ALA A 34 -34.09 16.95 -38.24
CA ALA A 34 -33.90 16.45 -36.89
C ALA A 34 -32.40 16.45 -36.57
N VAL A 35 -31.92 17.55 -35.99
CA VAL A 35 -30.66 17.56 -35.25
C VAL A 35 -30.84 16.54 -34.13
N ARG A 36 -30.24 15.36 -34.30
CA ARG A 36 -30.14 14.38 -33.22
C ARG A 36 -29.22 14.97 -32.16
N THR A 37 -29.83 15.64 -31.18
CA THR A 37 -29.22 15.78 -29.85
C THR A 37 -29.03 14.36 -29.33
N ALA A 38 -27.81 13.82 -29.47
CA ALA A 38 -27.45 12.59 -28.80
C ALA A 38 -27.69 12.82 -27.30
N ASN A 39 -28.61 12.06 -26.72
CA ASN A 39 -28.89 12.19 -25.29
C ASN A 39 -27.62 11.75 -24.55
N ALA A 40 -27.32 12.35 -23.39
CA ALA A 40 -26.23 11.87 -22.55
C ALA A 40 -26.42 10.38 -22.16
N ALA A 41 -27.67 9.90 -22.17
CA ALA A 41 -28.04 8.48 -22.09
C ALA A 41 -27.38 7.59 -23.17
N ASP A 42 -27.28 8.07 -24.42
CA ASP A 42 -26.68 7.31 -25.52
C ASP A 42 -25.17 7.08 -25.28
N ALA A 43 -24.49 8.08 -24.69
CA ALA A 43 -23.04 8.05 -24.45
C ALA A 43 -22.58 6.98 -23.44
N CYS A 44 -23.49 6.49 -22.59
CA CYS A 44 -23.21 5.42 -21.62
C CYS A 44 -23.54 4.01 -22.16
N THR A 45 -24.18 3.90 -23.33
CA THR A 45 -24.61 2.61 -23.88
C THR A 45 -23.40 1.76 -24.28
N GLY A 46 -23.32 0.55 -23.72
CA GLY A 46 -22.19 -0.36 -23.94
C GLY A 46 -20.92 -0.05 -23.14
N VAL A 47 -20.91 0.99 -22.30
CA VAL A 47 -19.78 1.29 -21.41
C VAL A 47 -19.92 0.51 -20.10
N ALA A 48 -18.89 -0.24 -19.73
CA ALA A 48 -18.89 -1.03 -18.50
C ALA A 48 -18.90 -0.14 -17.23
N ALA A 49 -19.40 -0.70 -16.12
CA ALA A 49 -19.20 -0.08 -14.82
C ALA A 49 -17.70 0.03 -14.50
N TRP A 50 -17.33 1.09 -13.78
CA TRP A 50 -15.98 1.20 -13.23
C TRP A 50 -15.73 0.05 -12.25
N SER A 51 -14.58 -0.59 -12.39
CA SER A 51 -14.11 -1.66 -11.52
C SER A 51 -12.80 -1.27 -10.86
N ALA A 52 -12.74 -1.46 -9.54
CA ALA A 52 -11.53 -1.29 -8.74
C ALA A 52 -10.37 -2.21 -9.17
N SER A 53 -10.64 -3.27 -9.94
CA SER A 53 -9.63 -4.21 -10.44
C SER A 53 -9.35 -4.09 -11.94
N ALA A 54 -9.98 -3.14 -12.63
CA ALA A 54 -9.75 -2.93 -14.06
C ALA A 54 -8.67 -1.86 -14.28
N VAL A 55 -7.76 -2.16 -15.20
CA VAL A 55 -6.81 -1.18 -15.73
C VAL A 55 -7.52 -0.36 -16.81
N TYR A 56 -7.42 0.96 -16.70
CA TYR A 56 -7.92 1.92 -17.67
C TYR A 56 -6.75 2.69 -18.26
N THR A 57 -6.70 2.81 -19.59
CA THR A 57 -5.70 3.62 -20.32
C THR A 57 -6.33 4.88 -20.93
N ALA A 58 -5.50 5.81 -21.41
CA ALA A 58 -5.97 7.09 -21.95
C ALA A 58 -7.07 6.91 -23.01
N GLY A 59 -8.20 7.58 -22.81
CA GLY A 59 -9.39 7.52 -23.67
C GLY A 59 -10.36 6.36 -23.37
N GLN A 60 -10.01 5.41 -22.50
CA GLN A 60 -10.96 4.38 -22.06
C GLN A 60 -12.00 4.96 -21.09
N LYS A 61 -13.21 4.42 -21.15
CA LYS A 61 -14.38 4.94 -20.45
C LYS A 61 -14.96 3.95 -19.46
N ALA A 62 -15.55 4.47 -18.39
CA ALA A 62 -16.20 3.71 -17.34
C ALA A 62 -17.39 4.48 -16.75
N VAL A 63 -18.43 3.78 -16.32
CA VAL A 63 -19.57 4.38 -15.61
C VAL A 63 -19.43 4.18 -14.10
N TYR A 64 -19.46 5.26 -13.31
CA TYR A 64 -19.42 5.21 -11.85
C TYR A 64 -20.44 6.19 -11.27
N ALA A 65 -21.21 5.79 -10.25
CA ALA A 65 -22.20 6.64 -9.57
C ALA A 65 -23.09 7.45 -10.55
N SER A 66 -23.69 6.75 -11.53
CA SER A 66 -24.52 7.34 -12.60
C SER A 66 -23.82 8.41 -13.46
N THR A 67 -22.49 8.41 -13.54
CA THR A 67 -21.69 9.37 -14.32
C THR A 67 -20.70 8.63 -15.20
N LEU A 68 -20.59 9.05 -16.46
CA LEU A 68 -19.60 8.57 -17.41
C LEU A 68 -18.28 9.30 -17.19
N TYR A 69 -17.18 8.54 -17.11
CA TYR A 69 -15.83 9.08 -17.00
C TYR A 69 -14.92 8.54 -18.10
N GLU A 70 -13.92 9.33 -18.45
CA GLU A 70 -12.84 8.98 -19.37
C GLU A 70 -11.50 9.09 -18.64
N ALA A 71 -10.67 8.06 -18.75
CA ALA A 71 -9.32 8.06 -18.19
C ALA A 71 -8.41 8.95 -19.03
N LYS A 72 -7.71 9.91 -18.41
CA LYS A 72 -6.76 10.82 -19.05
C LYS A 72 -5.39 10.15 -19.30
N TRP A 73 -5.05 9.14 -18.50
CA TRP A 73 -3.83 8.34 -18.58
C TRP A 73 -4.07 6.96 -17.93
N TRP A 74 -3.02 6.14 -17.82
CA TRP A 74 -3.10 4.83 -17.16
C TRP A 74 -3.55 4.99 -15.70
N THR A 75 -4.58 4.27 -15.27
CA THR A 75 -5.03 4.21 -13.88
C THR A 75 -5.70 2.87 -13.56
N THR A 76 -5.64 2.46 -12.30
CA THR A 76 -6.35 1.29 -11.76
C THR A 76 -6.72 1.59 -10.31
N ASN A 77 -7.89 1.14 -9.86
CA ASN A 77 -8.39 1.33 -8.49
C ASN A 77 -8.54 2.79 -8.00
N GLU A 78 -8.30 3.79 -8.84
CA GLU A 78 -8.57 5.21 -8.55
C GLU A 78 -10.04 5.53 -8.83
N ARG A 79 -10.76 6.04 -7.82
CA ARG A 79 -12.19 6.33 -7.90
C ARG A 79 -12.49 7.53 -8.81
N PRO A 80 -13.35 7.41 -9.85
CA PRO A 80 -13.56 8.50 -10.80
C PRO A 80 -14.19 9.76 -10.21
N ASP A 81 -15.01 9.61 -9.17
CA ASP A 81 -15.66 10.73 -8.47
C ASP A 81 -14.72 11.49 -7.51
N GLN A 82 -13.55 10.92 -7.18
CA GLN A 82 -12.61 11.49 -6.21
C GLN A 82 -11.37 12.13 -6.85
N ALA A 83 -11.15 11.94 -8.16
CA ALA A 83 -9.96 12.42 -8.88
C ALA A 83 -9.78 13.96 -8.87
N GLY A 84 -10.86 14.73 -8.75
CA GLY A 84 -10.81 16.19 -8.92
C GLY A 84 -10.29 16.60 -10.31
N GLN A 85 -9.77 17.82 -10.45
CA GLN A 85 -9.23 18.27 -11.75
C GLN A 85 -7.87 17.62 -12.10
N TRP A 86 -7.12 17.16 -11.11
CA TRP A 86 -5.74 16.69 -11.26
C TRP A 86 -5.58 15.15 -11.34
N GLY A 87 -6.45 14.35 -10.73
CA GLY A 87 -6.40 12.87 -10.78
C GLY A 87 -6.75 12.31 -12.16
N ALA A 88 -6.72 11.00 -12.37
CA ALA A 88 -6.74 10.38 -13.69
C ALA A 88 -8.05 10.50 -14.47
N TRP A 89 -9.16 10.87 -13.83
CA TRP A 89 -10.49 10.81 -14.44
C TRP A 89 -11.02 12.17 -14.90
N LYS A 90 -11.67 12.17 -16.06
CA LYS A 90 -12.43 13.31 -16.62
C LYS A 90 -13.90 12.92 -16.67
N SER A 91 -14.77 13.65 -15.97
CA SER A 91 -16.21 13.46 -16.08
C SER A 91 -16.71 13.90 -17.47
N LEU A 92 -17.57 13.09 -18.07
CA LEU A 92 -18.24 13.33 -19.36
C LEU A 92 -19.74 13.59 -19.23
N GLY A 93 -20.32 13.48 -18.03
CA GLY A 93 -21.74 13.74 -17.76
C GLY A 93 -22.52 12.54 -17.22
N ALA A 94 -23.79 12.76 -16.87
CA ALA A 94 -24.64 11.77 -16.21
C ALA A 94 -25.24 10.72 -17.18
N CYS A 95 -25.36 9.48 -16.68
CA CYS A 95 -26.01 8.35 -17.32
C CYS A 95 -27.44 8.16 -16.80
N SER A 96 -28.36 7.70 -17.67
CA SER A 96 -29.75 7.39 -17.31
C SER A 96 -29.94 6.05 -16.59
N SER A 97 -28.91 5.19 -16.57
CA SER A 97 -28.92 3.90 -15.87
C SER A 97 -27.55 3.63 -15.23
N THR A 98 -27.55 2.88 -14.13
CA THR A 98 -26.34 2.57 -13.36
C THR A 98 -26.03 1.08 -13.47
N PRO A 99 -25.02 0.65 -14.26
CA PRO A 99 -24.46 -0.67 -14.08
C PRO A 99 -23.71 -0.70 -12.73
N THR A 100 -24.00 -1.68 -11.89
CA THR A 100 -23.41 -1.77 -10.54
C THR A 100 -21.90 -1.96 -10.63
N PRO A 101 -21.08 -1.12 -9.96
CA PRO A 101 -19.63 -1.34 -9.92
C PRO A 101 -19.31 -2.65 -9.20
N THR A 102 -18.46 -3.47 -9.82
CA THR A 102 -17.94 -4.69 -9.17
C THR A 102 -17.13 -4.28 -7.93
N PRO A 103 -17.41 -4.83 -6.74
CA PRO A 103 -16.64 -4.50 -5.56
C PRO A 103 -15.17 -4.86 -5.73
N THR A 104 -14.30 -4.14 -5.02
CA THR A 104 -12.87 -4.45 -4.87
C THR A 104 -12.69 -5.95 -4.61
N PRO A 105 -11.73 -6.63 -5.26
CA PRO A 105 -11.36 -8.00 -4.89
C PRO A 105 -11.11 -8.05 -3.39
N GLY A 106 -11.99 -8.76 -2.67
CA GLY A 106 -11.95 -8.78 -1.22
C GLY A 106 -10.63 -9.38 -0.76
N VAL A 107 -10.01 -8.76 0.24
CA VAL A 107 -9.02 -9.46 1.07
C VAL A 107 -9.69 -10.76 1.55
N PRO A 108 -9.04 -11.94 1.45
CA PRO A 108 -9.63 -13.20 1.87
C PRO A 108 -10.22 -13.08 3.27
N SER A 109 -11.41 -13.65 3.50
CA SER A 109 -12.21 -13.43 4.72
C SER A 109 -11.44 -13.83 6.00
N GLY A 110 -10.80 -12.84 6.62
CA GLY A 110 -9.92 -13.01 7.77
C GLY A 110 -9.02 -11.77 7.96
N LYS A 111 -8.34 -11.69 9.10
CA LYS A 111 -7.26 -10.72 9.30
C LYS A 111 -5.96 -11.29 8.73
N ILE A 112 -5.11 -10.43 8.17
CA ILE A 112 -3.77 -10.83 7.76
C ILE A 112 -2.97 -11.23 9.00
N THR A 113 -2.37 -12.40 8.94
CA THR A 113 -1.24 -12.81 9.80
C THR A 113 -0.06 -13.11 8.88
N GLY A 114 0.95 -12.25 8.92
CA GLY A 114 2.12 -12.29 8.05
C GLY A 114 3.39 -12.66 8.81
N ALA A 115 4.15 -13.64 8.29
CA ALA A 115 5.46 -13.98 8.84
C ALA A 115 6.56 -13.59 7.84
N TYR A 116 7.46 -12.69 8.23
CA TYR A 116 8.75 -12.59 7.55
C TYR A 116 9.63 -13.76 7.99
N VAL A 117 10.29 -14.40 7.03
CA VAL A 117 11.18 -15.55 7.26
C VAL A 117 12.55 -15.21 6.69
N ALA A 118 13.51 -14.92 7.57
CA ALA A 118 14.84 -14.51 7.16
C ALA A 118 15.69 -15.68 6.64
N ASP A 119 16.47 -15.43 5.59
CA ASP A 119 17.37 -16.38 4.94
C ASP A 119 18.41 -16.97 5.92
N TRP A 120 18.86 -16.15 6.88
CA TRP A 120 19.87 -16.48 7.88
C TRP A 120 19.33 -17.13 9.17
N HIS A 121 18.03 -17.04 9.44
CA HIS A 121 17.36 -17.76 10.54
C HIS A 121 16.28 -18.72 10.00
N PHE A 122 16.52 -19.30 8.84
CA PHE A 122 15.52 -20.08 8.13
C PHE A 122 15.08 -21.33 8.92
N PRO A 123 13.77 -21.49 9.21
CA PRO A 123 13.27 -22.56 10.07
C PRO A 123 13.23 -23.90 9.34
N ASN A 124 13.13 -24.99 10.11
CA ASN A 124 12.66 -26.26 9.56
C ASN A 124 11.19 -26.11 9.14
N VAL A 125 10.93 -25.99 7.84
CA VAL A 125 9.59 -25.74 7.27
C VAL A 125 8.57 -26.82 7.66
N SER A 126 9.00 -28.04 8.01
CA SER A 126 8.11 -29.09 8.52
C SER A 126 7.49 -28.76 9.88
N THR A 127 8.09 -27.90 10.71
CA THR A 127 7.55 -27.48 12.02
C THR A 127 6.65 -26.24 11.95
N VAL A 128 6.73 -25.45 10.88
CA VAL A 128 5.97 -24.19 10.74
C VAL A 128 4.45 -24.44 10.78
N PRO A 129 3.68 -23.78 11.67
CA PRO A 129 2.24 -23.97 11.83
C PRO A 129 1.46 -23.11 10.81
N ALA A 130 1.59 -23.46 9.53
CA ALA A 130 1.05 -22.68 8.40
C ALA A 130 -0.47 -22.37 8.46
N GLN A 131 -1.25 -23.15 9.23
CA GLN A 131 -2.68 -22.90 9.46
C GLN A 131 -2.95 -21.61 10.26
N LYS A 132 -1.93 -21.06 10.94
CA LYS A 132 -1.98 -19.79 11.69
C LYS A 132 -1.53 -18.59 10.86
N LEU A 133 -1.05 -18.82 9.64
CA LEU A 133 -0.49 -17.80 8.76
C LEU A 133 -1.38 -17.62 7.53
N THR A 134 -1.44 -16.38 7.06
CA THR A 134 -2.10 -16.02 5.79
C THR A 134 -1.09 -15.72 4.69
N HIS A 135 0.05 -15.12 5.08
CA HIS A 135 1.12 -14.71 4.20
C HIS A 135 2.46 -15.11 4.83
N VAL A 136 3.39 -15.58 4.00
CA VAL A 136 4.81 -15.72 4.33
C VAL A 136 5.60 -14.86 3.35
N PHE A 137 6.48 -14.03 3.89
CA PHE A 137 7.39 -13.17 3.14
C PHE A 137 8.80 -13.76 3.26
N TYR A 138 9.34 -14.27 2.15
CA TYR A 138 10.74 -14.69 2.11
C TYR A 138 11.65 -13.46 2.13
N ALA A 139 12.49 -13.34 3.16
CA ALA A 139 13.38 -12.22 3.37
C ALA A 139 14.84 -12.67 3.22
N PHE A 140 15.58 -12.29 2.17
CA PHE A 140 15.23 -11.37 1.10
C PHE A 140 15.82 -11.82 -0.24
N ALA A 141 15.20 -11.36 -1.33
CA ALA A 141 15.88 -11.20 -2.61
C ALA A 141 16.37 -9.75 -2.76
N ASP A 142 17.30 -9.51 -3.67
CA ASP A 142 17.99 -8.24 -3.84
C ASP A 142 17.35 -7.40 -4.95
N ALA A 143 17.21 -6.10 -4.70
CA ALA A 143 16.89 -5.13 -5.74
C ALA A 143 18.15 -4.78 -6.53
N VAL A 144 18.16 -5.07 -7.84
CA VAL A 144 19.24 -4.67 -8.76
C VAL A 144 18.68 -3.81 -9.89
N ASN A 145 19.54 -3.05 -10.58
CA ASN A 145 19.19 -2.05 -11.59
C ASN A 145 18.06 -2.47 -12.57
N ASN A 146 18.05 -3.75 -12.98
CA ASN A 146 17.14 -4.27 -14.00
C ASN A 146 16.13 -5.31 -13.46
N GLY A 147 16.05 -5.55 -12.15
CA GLY A 147 15.20 -6.62 -11.63
C GLY A 147 15.41 -7.11 -10.22
N VAL A 148 14.82 -8.28 -9.96
CA VAL A 148 14.96 -9.06 -8.72
C VAL A 148 16.01 -10.13 -8.94
N SER A 149 16.98 -10.22 -8.04
CA SER A 149 18.04 -11.24 -8.08
C SER A 149 18.29 -11.84 -6.70
N GLY A 150 19.10 -12.90 -6.61
CA GLY A 150 19.40 -13.53 -5.33
C GLY A 150 18.19 -14.26 -4.73
N GLY A 151 18.23 -14.46 -3.41
CA GLY A 151 17.39 -15.41 -2.69
C GLY A 151 17.76 -16.88 -2.97
N ASP A 152 17.48 -17.76 -2.01
CA ASP A 152 17.73 -19.19 -2.11
C ASP A 152 16.48 -19.90 -2.67
N ALA A 153 16.60 -20.40 -3.91
CA ALA A 153 15.54 -21.10 -4.62
C ALA A 153 15.10 -22.40 -3.90
N SER A 154 15.99 -23.06 -3.14
CA SER A 154 15.64 -24.24 -2.33
C SER A 154 14.78 -23.84 -1.14
N LYS A 155 15.12 -22.74 -0.46
CA LYS A 155 14.32 -22.20 0.66
C LYS A 155 12.96 -21.68 0.19
N LEU A 156 12.92 -20.95 -0.93
CA LEU A 156 11.67 -20.54 -1.57
C LEU A 156 10.80 -21.76 -1.94
N ALA A 157 11.37 -22.77 -2.58
CA ALA A 157 10.66 -24.01 -2.89
C ALA A 157 10.11 -24.68 -1.62
N GLN A 158 10.90 -24.78 -0.55
CA GLN A 158 10.44 -25.30 0.74
C GLN A 158 9.24 -24.49 1.28
N LEU A 159 9.31 -23.16 1.31
CA LEU A 159 8.19 -22.33 1.80
C LEU A 159 6.90 -22.57 1.00
N THR A 160 6.97 -22.76 -0.33
CA THR A 160 5.77 -23.08 -1.12
C THR A 160 5.11 -24.42 -0.72
N THR A 161 5.84 -25.35 -0.11
CA THR A 161 5.26 -26.62 0.38
C THR A 161 4.32 -26.42 1.57
N LEU A 162 4.38 -25.29 2.28
CA LEU A 162 3.45 -24.97 3.36
C LEU A 162 1.99 -24.88 2.90
N ARG A 163 1.75 -24.70 1.59
CA ARG A 163 0.42 -24.80 0.99
C ARG A 163 -0.24 -26.18 1.17
N SER A 164 0.53 -27.24 1.41
CA SER A 164 0.00 -28.56 1.78
C SER A 164 -0.69 -28.58 3.15
N LYS A 165 -0.25 -27.73 4.08
CA LYS A 165 -0.83 -27.52 5.42
C LYS A 165 -1.93 -26.47 5.41
N ASN A 166 -1.83 -25.46 4.54
CA ASN A 166 -2.80 -24.38 4.37
C ASN A 166 -2.91 -23.99 2.88
N PRO A 167 -3.87 -24.54 2.12
CA PRO A 167 -4.01 -24.27 0.68
C PRO A 167 -4.24 -22.81 0.30
N ASN A 168 -4.67 -21.97 1.24
CA ASN A 168 -4.92 -20.54 1.02
C ASN A 168 -3.69 -19.66 1.29
N LEU A 169 -2.62 -20.21 1.86
CA LEU A 169 -1.39 -19.49 2.22
C LEU A 169 -0.76 -18.82 1.00
N LYS A 170 -0.46 -17.53 1.13
CA LYS A 170 0.31 -16.76 0.15
C LYS A 170 1.78 -16.79 0.50
N VAL A 171 2.63 -17.04 -0.49
CA VAL A 171 4.09 -16.95 -0.35
C VAL A 171 4.59 -15.88 -1.30
N LEU A 172 5.14 -14.79 -0.75
CA LEU A 172 5.69 -13.67 -1.49
C LEU A 172 7.21 -13.63 -1.29
N VAL A 173 7.93 -13.14 -2.29
CA VAL A 173 9.33 -12.71 -2.10
C VAL A 173 9.31 -11.28 -1.61
N SER A 174 9.98 -10.99 -0.50
CA SER A 174 10.32 -9.61 -0.12
C SER A 174 11.65 -9.25 -0.75
N VAL A 175 11.68 -8.10 -1.42
CA VAL A 175 12.82 -7.62 -2.19
C VAL A 175 13.34 -6.35 -1.54
N GLY A 176 14.64 -6.33 -1.24
CA GLY A 176 15.28 -5.25 -0.50
C GLY A 176 15.42 -5.57 1.00
N GLY A 177 14.95 -4.65 1.84
CA GLY A 177 15.33 -4.50 3.24
C GLY A 177 16.55 -3.57 3.38
N TRP A 178 16.85 -3.21 4.63
CA TRP A 178 17.90 -2.28 5.07
C TRP A 178 19.18 -2.29 4.22
N ASP A 179 19.88 -3.43 4.17
CA ASP A 179 21.19 -3.55 3.50
C ASP A 179 21.10 -3.93 2.00
N ARG A 180 19.90 -4.04 1.41
CA ARG A 180 19.69 -4.56 0.03
C ARG A 180 18.84 -3.64 -0.86
N SER A 181 18.55 -2.44 -0.40
CA SER A 181 17.68 -1.46 -1.07
C SER A 181 18.36 -0.65 -2.20
N GLN A 182 19.67 -0.81 -2.42
CA GLN A 182 20.47 0.14 -3.22
C GLN A 182 20.11 0.16 -4.72
N GLY A 183 19.59 -0.94 -5.27
CA GLY A 183 19.17 -0.99 -6.67
C GLY A 183 17.85 -0.26 -6.98
N PHE A 184 17.03 0.06 -5.97
CA PHE A 184 15.68 0.58 -6.20
C PHE A 184 15.64 1.95 -6.88
N ALA A 185 16.48 2.91 -6.47
CA ALA A 185 16.52 4.24 -7.08
C ALA A 185 16.81 4.15 -8.59
N SER A 186 17.75 3.28 -8.97
CA SER A 186 18.11 2.99 -10.35
C SER A 186 16.97 2.30 -11.11
N ALA A 187 16.36 1.26 -10.53
CA ALA A 187 15.21 0.56 -11.10
C ALA A 187 13.98 1.48 -11.29
N ALA A 188 13.78 2.44 -10.39
CA ALA A 188 12.67 3.38 -10.42
C ALA A 188 12.87 4.56 -11.40
N SER A 189 14.11 4.88 -11.77
CA SER A 189 14.51 6.15 -12.41
C SER A 189 13.91 6.45 -13.79
N THR A 190 13.67 5.44 -14.63
CA THR A 190 13.15 5.61 -16.00
C THR A 190 12.04 4.62 -16.31
N ASP A 191 11.19 4.90 -17.30
CA ASP A 191 10.13 3.95 -17.67
C ASP A 191 10.68 2.61 -18.20
N ALA A 192 11.82 2.65 -18.88
CA ALA A 192 12.54 1.46 -19.33
C ALA A 192 12.99 0.61 -18.13
N ASN A 193 13.65 1.22 -17.13
CA ASN A 193 14.12 0.51 -15.94
C ASN A 193 12.96 -0.05 -15.11
N ARG A 194 11.90 0.76 -14.91
CA ARG A 194 10.68 0.31 -14.19
C ARG A 194 10.04 -0.88 -14.89
N THR A 195 9.98 -0.86 -16.22
CA THR A 195 9.41 -1.95 -17.03
C THR A 195 10.29 -3.20 -16.99
N ALA A 196 11.61 -3.04 -17.09
CA ALA A 196 12.57 -4.14 -16.95
C ALA A 196 12.45 -4.82 -15.57
N PHE A 197 12.46 -4.02 -14.49
CA PHE A 197 12.31 -4.53 -13.14
C PHE A 197 10.98 -5.26 -12.94
N ALA A 198 9.86 -4.67 -13.38
CA ALA A 198 8.54 -5.28 -13.21
C ALA A 198 8.39 -6.60 -14.00
N ASN A 199 8.97 -6.69 -15.19
CA ASN A 199 9.02 -7.94 -15.96
C ASN A 199 9.93 -9.00 -15.31
N SER A 200 11.06 -8.58 -14.73
CA SER A 200 11.94 -9.46 -13.95
C SER A 200 11.22 -9.99 -12.71
N ALA A 201 10.53 -9.14 -11.95
CA ALA A 201 9.74 -9.51 -10.77
C ALA A 201 8.67 -10.56 -11.11
N LEU A 202 7.87 -10.33 -12.17
CA LEU A 202 6.88 -11.32 -12.64
C LEU A 202 7.53 -12.65 -13.05
N SER A 203 8.71 -12.60 -13.69
CA SER A 203 9.47 -13.79 -14.07
C SER A 203 9.99 -14.56 -12.86
N TYR A 204 10.50 -13.85 -11.84
CA TYR A 204 10.97 -14.42 -10.57
C TYR A 204 9.83 -15.08 -9.79
N ILE A 205 8.67 -14.41 -9.71
CA ILE A 205 7.44 -14.94 -9.10
C ILE A 205 7.02 -16.25 -9.77
N ARG A 206 6.99 -16.29 -11.11
CA ARG A 206 6.63 -17.49 -11.89
C ARG A 206 7.63 -18.62 -11.69
N ALA A 207 8.93 -18.34 -11.80
CA ALA A 207 9.99 -19.34 -11.63
C ALA A 207 9.94 -20.02 -10.26
N ASN A 208 9.70 -19.25 -9.19
CA ASN A 208 9.65 -19.73 -7.82
C ASN A 208 8.23 -20.11 -7.32
N LYS A 209 7.22 -20.10 -8.20
CA LYS A 209 5.81 -20.46 -7.90
C LYS A 209 5.20 -19.66 -6.74
N LEU A 210 5.51 -18.36 -6.70
CA LEU A 210 5.07 -17.42 -5.67
C LEU A 210 3.70 -16.82 -5.98
N ASP A 211 3.09 -16.18 -4.99
CA ASP A 211 1.81 -15.48 -5.12
C ASP A 211 1.95 -13.98 -5.32
N GLY A 212 3.16 -13.43 -5.22
CA GLY A 212 3.38 -11.99 -5.36
C GLY A 212 4.79 -11.55 -4.95
N ILE A 213 4.94 -10.23 -4.86
CA ILE A 213 6.15 -9.53 -4.46
C ILE A 213 5.82 -8.49 -3.38
N ASP A 214 6.70 -8.42 -2.40
CA ASP A 214 6.73 -7.40 -1.35
C ASP A 214 7.93 -6.49 -1.61
N ILE A 215 7.71 -5.18 -1.64
CA ILE A 215 8.77 -4.17 -1.88
C ILE A 215 9.19 -3.58 -0.53
N ASP A 216 10.42 -3.85 -0.11
CA ASP A 216 11.00 -3.33 1.11
C ASP A 216 12.13 -2.35 0.76
N TRP A 217 11.77 -1.12 0.40
CA TRP A 217 12.74 -0.07 0.10
C TRP A 217 12.94 0.79 1.34
N GLU A 218 14.11 0.66 1.96
CA GLU A 218 14.53 1.41 3.14
C GLU A 218 15.63 2.44 2.80
N TYR A 219 15.34 3.72 2.57
CA TYR A 219 14.04 4.33 2.30
C TYR A 219 14.14 5.23 1.05
N PRO A 220 13.03 5.49 0.33
CA PRO A 220 13.01 6.45 -0.76
C PRO A 220 13.42 7.85 -0.25
N THR A 221 14.28 8.53 -1.01
CA THR A 221 14.69 9.91 -0.73
C THR A 221 13.74 10.92 -1.37
N ALA A 222 13.91 12.22 -1.10
CA ALA A 222 13.09 13.27 -1.70
C ALA A 222 13.15 13.27 -3.25
N SER A 223 14.29 12.91 -3.83
CA SER A 223 14.46 12.73 -5.28
C SER A 223 13.73 11.49 -5.83
N ASP A 224 13.47 10.49 -4.99
CA ASP A 224 12.83 9.24 -5.41
C ASP A 224 11.30 9.32 -5.41
N LYS A 225 10.69 10.28 -4.71
CA LYS A 225 9.24 10.34 -4.46
C LYS A 225 8.34 10.11 -5.68
N GLN A 226 8.62 10.80 -6.79
CA GLN A 226 7.86 10.62 -8.03
C GLN A 226 8.17 9.28 -8.70
N ASN A 227 9.44 8.87 -8.68
CA ASN A 227 9.88 7.60 -9.28
C ASN A 227 9.33 6.39 -8.54
N TYR A 228 9.26 6.42 -7.20
CA TYR A 228 8.59 5.42 -6.37
C TYR A 228 7.13 5.23 -6.80
N THR A 229 6.39 6.33 -6.94
CA THR A 229 4.98 6.29 -7.37
C THR A 229 4.81 5.62 -8.73
N LEU A 230 5.61 6.04 -9.72
CA LEU A 230 5.60 5.46 -11.07
C LEU A 230 6.08 3.99 -11.10
N PHE A 231 7.02 3.62 -10.23
CA PHE A 231 7.56 2.26 -10.09
C PHE A 231 6.51 1.29 -9.54
N ILE A 232 5.82 1.66 -8.46
CA ILE A 232 4.73 0.84 -7.89
C ILE A 232 3.56 0.71 -8.88
N GLN A 233 3.19 1.78 -9.57
CA GLN A 233 2.15 1.73 -10.61
C GLN A 233 2.54 0.81 -11.79
N LYS A 234 3.81 0.85 -12.24
CA LYS A 234 4.32 -0.06 -13.27
C LYS A 234 4.31 -1.52 -12.80
N LEU A 235 4.76 -1.79 -11.58
CA LEU A 235 4.71 -3.13 -10.97
C LEU A 235 3.28 -3.66 -10.98
N ARG A 236 2.30 -2.88 -10.50
CA ARG A 236 0.89 -3.27 -10.50
C ARG A 236 0.39 -3.60 -11.91
N SER A 237 0.67 -2.75 -12.89
CA SER A 237 0.25 -2.98 -14.28
C SER A 237 0.79 -4.28 -14.86
N VAL A 238 2.05 -4.61 -14.60
CA VAL A 238 2.67 -5.84 -15.11
C VAL A 238 2.15 -7.07 -14.36
N LEU A 239 1.95 -6.99 -13.05
CA LEU A 239 1.39 -8.08 -12.25
C LEU A 239 -0.08 -8.36 -12.59
N ASP A 240 -0.88 -7.34 -12.92
CA ASP A 240 -2.27 -7.51 -13.37
C ASP A 240 -2.33 -8.16 -14.77
N ALA A 241 -1.52 -7.67 -15.71
CA ALA A 241 -1.40 -8.29 -17.04
C ALA A 241 -0.91 -9.74 -16.95
N GLY A 242 0.08 -10.02 -16.11
CA GLY A 242 0.56 -11.37 -15.81
C GLY A 242 -0.52 -12.26 -15.18
N SER A 243 -1.31 -11.72 -14.24
CA SER A 243 -2.41 -12.46 -13.59
C SER A 243 -3.52 -12.83 -14.58
N ALA A 244 -3.83 -11.94 -15.53
CA ALA A 244 -4.81 -12.18 -16.58
C ALA A 244 -4.30 -13.22 -17.59
N ALA A 245 -3.04 -13.11 -18.03
CA ALA A 245 -2.40 -14.07 -18.93
C ALA A 245 -2.29 -15.47 -18.32
N ASP A 246 -2.02 -15.55 -17.01
CA ASP A 246 -1.89 -16.81 -16.27
C ASP A 246 -3.24 -17.34 -15.74
N GLY A 247 -4.36 -16.73 -16.14
CA GLY A 247 -5.71 -17.19 -15.80
C GLY A 247 -6.05 -17.16 -14.29
N ARG A 248 -5.34 -16.37 -13.49
CA ARG A 248 -5.40 -16.44 -12.01
C ARG A 248 -6.71 -15.92 -11.40
N GLY A 249 -7.50 -15.16 -12.14
CA GLY A 249 -8.80 -14.64 -11.70
C GLY A 249 -8.71 -13.88 -10.36
N ALA A 250 -9.53 -14.27 -9.38
CA ALA A 250 -9.51 -13.68 -8.04
C ALA A 250 -8.19 -13.90 -7.27
N ASN A 251 -7.39 -14.91 -7.65
CA ASN A 251 -6.09 -15.22 -7.04
C ASN A 251 -4.93 -14.48 -7.76
N LYS A 252 -5.14 -13.23 -8.19
CA LYS A 252 -4.14 -12.39 -8.86
C LYS A 252 -2.81 -12.32 -8.07
N TYR A 253 -1.72 -12.02 -8.76
CA TYR A 253 -0.44 -11.75 -8.13
C TYR A 253 -0.55 -10.55 -7.19
N GLN A 254 -0.17 -10.74 -5.93
CA GLN A 254 -0.19 -9.69 -4.93
C GLN A 254 1.02 -8.75 -5.07
N LEU A 255 0.78 -7.48 -4.75
CA LEU A 255 1.82 -6.46 -4.58
C LEU A 255 1.66 -5.86 -3.19
N THR A 256 2.68 -6.01 -2.35
CA THR A 256 2.73 -5.41 -1.00
C THR A 256 4.00 -4.59 -0.86
N ALA A 257 4.13 -3.87 0.25
CA ALA A 257 5.39 -3.26 0.64
C ALA A 257 5.52 -3.22 2.16
N ALA A 258 6.75 -3.37 2.64
CA ALA A 258 7.15 -2.90 3.95
C ALA A 258 7.39 -1.38 3.89
N VAL A 259 6.88 -0.64 4.87
CA VAL A 259 7.03 0.82 4.97
C VAL A 259 7.30 1.23 6.41
N GLY A 260 8.11 2.27 6.59
CA GLY A 260 8.43 2.80 7.91
C GLY A 260 7.20 3.30 8.68
N ALA A 261 7.30 3.37 10.00
CA ALA A 261 6.22 3.79 10.90
C ALA A 261 6.16 5.30 11.21
N SER A 262 7.09 6.10 10.67
CA SER A 262 7.18 7.55 10.92
C SER A 262 7.47 8.33 9.63
N ASP A 263 7.45 9.67 9.70
CA ASP A 263 7.78 10.53 8.56
C ASP A 263 9.22 10.34 8.04
N TYR A 264 10.12 9.69 8.79
CA TYR A 264 11.45 9.30 8.29
C TYR A 264 11.35 8.35 7.09
N GLY A 265 10.60 7.26 7.22
CA GLY A 265 10.38 6.29 6.13
C GLY A 265 9.22 6.67 5.20
N LEU A 266 8.24 7.45 5.67
CA LEU A 266 7.02 7.78 4.91
C LEU A 266 7.03 9.15 4.23
N GLY A 267 7.93 10.07 4.59
CA GLY A 267 7.89 11.47 4.12
C GLY A 267 8.01 11.62 2.60
N ASN A 268 8.73 10.68 1.98
CA ASN A 268 8.99 10.67 0.54
C ASN A 268 8.07 9.73 -0.25
N ILE A 269 7.05 9.13 0.38
CA ILE A 269 6.07 8.27 -0.29
C ILE A 269 4.73 9.00 -0.39
N ASP A 270 4.18 9.12 -1.60
CA ASP A 270 2.81 9.58 -1.79
C ASP A 270 1.83 8.42 -1.57
N ILE A 271 1.51 8.18 -0.29
CA ILE A 271 0.64 7.07 0.14
C ILE A 271 -0.73 7.12 -0.57
N ALA A 272 -1.31 8.30 -0.77
CA ALA A 272 -2.56 8.49 -1.49
C ALA A 272 -2.45 8.01 -2.95
N ALA A 273 -1.35 8.31 -3.64
CA ALA A 273 -1.13 7.89 -5.02
C ALA A 273 -0.73 6.41 -5.19
N VAL A 274 -0.11 5.76 -4.19
CA VAL A 274 0.39 4.38 -4.30
C VAL A 274 -0.49 3.31 -3.66
N HIS A 275 -1.25 3.62 -2.61
CA HIS A 275 -2.11 2.61 -1.95
C HIS A 275 -3.18 1.97 -2.85
N PRO A 276 -3.65 2.55 -3.98
CA PRO A 276 -4.56 1.85 -4.89
C PRO A 276 -3.88 0.64 -5.56
N SER A 277 -2.56 0.74 -5.81
CA SER A 277 -1.74 -0.30 -6.44
C SER A 277 -1.38 -1.46 -5.50
N PHE A 278 -1.14 -1.19 -4.22
CA PHE A 278 -0.85 -2.24 -3.25
C PHE A 278 -2.11 -3.02 -2.86
N ASP A 279 -1.98 -4.31 -2.56
CA ASP A 279 -3.04 -5.09 -1.93
C ASP A 279 -3.16 -4.71 -0.44
N PHE A 280 -2.03 -4.58 0.25
CA PHE A 280 -1.88 -3.96 1.58
C PHE A 280 -0.43 -3.49 1.82
N LEU A 281 -0.22 -2.71 2.88
CA LEU A 281 1.09 -2.28 3.38
C LEU A 281 1.38 -2.91 4.74
N ASN A 282 2.57 -3.50 4.86
CA ASN A 282 3.18 -3.94 6.11
C ASN A 282 3.87 -2.73 6.74
N VAL A 283 3.37 -2.26 7.88
CA VAL A 283 3.93 -1.10 8.57
C VAL A 283 4.92 -1.59 9.62
N MET A 284 6.18 -1.20 9.48
CA MET A 284 7.27 -1.56 10.38
C MET A 284 7.16 -0.79 11.70
N THR A 285 6.16 -1.13 12.52
CA THR A 285 5.90 -0.52 13.84
C THR A 285 6.79 -1.12 14.93
N TYR A 286 8.06 -1.25 14.61
CA TYR A 286 9.20 -1.61 15.44
C TYR A 286 10.34 -0.69 15.04
N ASP A 287 11.40 -0.65 15.85
CA ASP A 287 12.60 0.18 15.64
C ASP A 287 12.28 1.68 15.46
N MET A 288 11.13 2.11 15.97
CA MET A 288 10.56 3.44 15.77
C MET A 288 11.35 4.54 16.50
N GLN A 289 12.27 4.15 17.37
CA GLN A 289 13.10 5.02 18.19
C GLN A 289 14.27 4.24 18.80
N ALA A 290 15.43 4.88 18.83
CA ALA A 290 16.65 4.37 19.46
C ALA A 290 16.95 5.18 20.74
N GLY A 291 17.47 4.51 21.78
CA GLY A 291 17.88 5.16 23.02
C GLY A 291 17.78 4.27 24.24
N SER A 292 18.63 4.53 25.24
CA SER A 292 18.57 3.84 26.52
C SER A 292 17.24 4.14 27.24
N GLY A 293 16.51 3.10 27.64
CA GLY A 293 15.26 3.24 28.38
C GLY A 293 14.00 3.50 27.54
N THR A 294 14.08 3.46 26.20
CA THR A 294 12.97 3.77 25.29
C THR A 294 12.41 2.51 24.61
N HIS A 295 11.10 2.47 24.32
CA HIS A 295 10.47 1.28 23.71
C HIS A 295 10.53 1.29 22.18
N HIS A 296 11.10 0.28 21.53
CA HIS A 296 11.24 0.28 20.07
C HIS A 296 9.92 -0.06 19.32
N THR A 297 9.02 -0.82 19.94
CA THR A 297 7.80 -1.37 19.29
C THR A 297 6.48 -1.12 20.05
N ALA A 298 6.42 -0.05 20.85
CA ALA A 298 5.28 0.23 21.72
C ALA A 298 3.94 0.43 20.98
N LEU A 299 2.83 0.03 21.62
CA LEU A 299 1.49 0.21 21.06
C LEU A 299 1.02 1.68 21.12
N TYR A 300 1.27 2.36 22.23
CA TYR A 300 0.94 3.76 22.45
C TYR A 300 2.16 4.59 22.89
N ASN A 301 2.05 5.91 22.75
CA ASN A 301 3.05 6.83 23.28
C ASN A 301 3.03 6.84 24.82
N SER A 302 4.20 6.98 25.44
CA SER A 302 4.40 7.11 26.89
C SER A 302 5.65 7.95 27.19
N SER A 303 6.03 8.11 28.46
CA SER A 303 7.33 8.73 28.83
C SER A 303 8.56 7.96 28.31
N ARG A 304 8.37 6.73 27.79
CA ARG A 304 9.39 5.90 27.13
C ARG A 304 9.12 5.70 25.63
N ALA A 305 8.04 6.26 25.08
CA ALA A 305 7.64 6.09 23.68
C ALA A 305 7.12 7.40 23.06
N ASN A 306 7.93 8.04 22.22
CA ASN A 306 7.54 9.20 21.42
C ASN A 306 6.89 8.77 20.09
N TYR A 307 7.24 7.58 19.60
CA TYR A 307 6.61 6.92 18.46
C TYR A 307 6.05 5.55 18.88
N SER A 308 4.94 5.17 18.26
CA SER A 308 4.16 3.98 18.61
C SER A 308 3.31 3.48 17.43
N VAL A 309 2.82 2.25 17.51
CA VAL A 309 1.87 1.65 16.55
C VAL A 309 0.68 2.59 16.30
N ASP A 310 0.11 3.16 17.36
CA ASP A 310 -1.03 4.08 17.26
C ASP A 310 -0.68 5.39 16.53
N SER A 311 0.51 5.96 16.81
CA SER A 311 0.98 7.15 16.09
C SER A 311 1.19 6.88 14.59
N ALA A 312 1.75 5.73 14.24
CA ALA A 312 1.98 5.29 12.86
C ALA A 312 0.65 5.07 12.11
N VAL A 313 -0.32 4.43 12.75
CA VAL A 313 -1.67 4.21 12.21
C VAL A 313 -2.40 5.54 11.98
N LYS A 314 -2.29 6.49 12.90
CA LYS A 314 -2.84 7.85 12.72
C LYS A 314 -2.17 8.60 11.57
N LEU A 315 -0.85 8.50 11.44
CA LEU A 315 -0.08 9.13 10.35
C LEU A 315 -0.42 8.54 8.97
N LEU A 316 -0.50 7.22 8.83
CA LEU A 316 -0.87 6.59 7.57
C LEU A 316 -2.31 6.89 7.15
N LYS A 317 -3.24 6.93 8.13
CA LYS A 317 -4.63 7.37 7.88
C LYS A 317 -4.70 8.82 7.43
N SER A 318 -3.90 9.74 8.00
CA SER A 318 -3.88 11.15 7.56
C SER A 318 -3.22 11.32 6.18
N LYS A 319 -2.29 10.43 5.79
CA LYS A 319 -1.76 10.30 4.42
C LYS A 319 -2.68 9.52 3.45
N GLY A 320 -3.89 9.13 3.88
CA GLY A 320 -4.92 8.55 3.01
C GLY A 320 -4.99 7.01 2.95
N LEU A 321 -4.18 6.26 3.69
CA LEU A 321 -4.23 4.79 3.67
C LEU A 321 -5.54 4.27 4.30
N PRO A 322 -6.35 3.46 3.58
CA PRO A 322 -7.50 2.79 4.16
C PRO A 322 -7.07 1.76 5.22
N THR A 323 -7.78 1.69 6.35
CA THR A 323 -7.44 0.74 7.43
C THR A 323 -7.49 -0.72 6.96
N SER A 324 -8.36 -1.03 5.99
CA SER A 324 -8.44 -2.35 5.32
C SER A 324 -7.21 -2.73 4.50
N LYS A 325 -6.24 -1.83 4.33
CA LYS A 325 -4.93 -2.08 3.70
C LYS A 325 -3.73 -1.87 4.65
N LEU A 326 -3.98 -1.65 5.95
CA LEU A 326 -2.93 -1.36 6.94
C LEU A 326 -2.67 -2.60 7.82
N VAL A 327 -1.48 -3.19 7.73
CA VAL A 327 -1.01 -4.29 8.57
C VAL A 327 0.03 -3.74 9.55
N ILE A 328 -0.15 -3.95 10.85
CA ILE A 328 0.82 -3.48 11.88
C ILE A 328 1.92 -4.51 12.15
N GLY A 329 3.06 -4.08 12.67
CA GLY A 329 4.22 -4.92 12.99
C GLY A 329 4.36 -5.30 14.48
N GLY A 330 4.78 -6.55 14.71
CA GLY A 330 5.36 -7.02 15.98
C GLY A 330 6.82 -7.44 15.82
N ALA A 331 7.60 -7.34 16.90
CA ALA A 331 9.03 -7.68 16.91
C ALA A 331 9.31 -8.97 17.67
N PHE A 332 9.99 -9.94 17.06
CA PHE A 332 10.40 -11.19 17.73
C PHE A 332 11.83 -11.08 18.32
N TYR A 333 12.30 -9.87 18.59
CA TYR A 333 13.62 -9.54 19.10
C TYR A 333 13.54 -8.39 20.12
N SER A 334 14.65 -8.13 20.81
CA SER A 334 14.83 -6.92 21.63
C SER A 334 15.81 -5.92 21.01
N HIS A 335 15.66 -4.67 21.45
CA HIS A 335 16.71 -3.65 21.44
C HIS A 335 17.04 -3.17 22.86
N GLY A 336 18.17 -2.46 23.03
CA GLY A 336 18.51 -1.75 24.25
C GLY A 336 19.99 -1.90 24.61
N THR A 337 20.30 -2.55 25.73
CA THR A 337 21.68 -2.88 26.13
C THR A 337 22.36 -3.82 25.15
N ALA A 338 21.59 -4.69 24.49
CA ALA A 338 22.02 -5.57 23.41
C ALA A 338 20.79 -6.06 22.63
N ASP A 339 21.04 -6.63 21.45
CA ASP A 339 20.00 -7.18 20.59
C ASP A 339 19.97 -8.70 20.77
N TYR A 340 18.78 -9.24 21.06
CA TYR A 340 18.55 -10.65 21.31
C TYR A 340 17.31 -11.14 20.58
N THR A 341 17.31 -12.41 20.17
CA THR A 341 16.08 -13.08 19.71
C THR A 341 15.13 -13.28 20.89
N TYR A 342 13.82 -13.36 20.65
CA TYR A 342 12.87 -13.66 21.72
C TYR A 342 13.16 -15.00 22.40
N ASP A 343 13.58 -16.01 21.65
CA ASP A 343 14.01 -17.29 22.22
C ASP A 343 15.22 -17.13 23.17
N GLN A 344 16.19 -16.26 22.86
CA GLN A 344 17.29 -15.92 23.77
C GLN A 344 16.79 -15.19 25.03
N LEU A 345 15.89 -14.20 24.87
CA LEU A 345 15.26 -13.49 25.99
C LEU A 345 14.55 -14.47 26.93
N LYS A 346 13.71 -15.34 26.38
CA LYS A 346 12.97 -16.37 27.11
C LYS A 346 13.90 -17.38 27.78
N ALA A 347 14.97 -17.80 27.12
CA ALA A 347 15.94 -18.73 27.68
C ALA A 347 16.68 -18.15 28.89
N SER A 348 17.14 -16.90 28.80
CA SER A 348 18.21 -16.38 29.68
C SER A 348 17.97 -15.03 30.36
N TYR A 349 16.92 -14.28 30.01
CA TYR A 349 16.74 -12.89 30.48
C TYR A 349 15.37 -12.61 31.11
N ILE A 350 14.26 -13.14 30.57
CA ILE A 350 12.92 -12.87 31.13
C ILE A 350 12.82 -13.51 32.52
N ASN A 351 12.85 -12.66 33.56
CA ASN A 351 12.88 -13.04 34.98
C ASN A 351 14.02 -13.99 35.37
N LYS A 352 15.20 -13.82 34.78
CA LYS A 352 16.37 -14.70 34.93
C LYS A 352 17.67 -13.90 35.01
N ASN A 353 18.72 -14.48 35.58
CA ASN A 353 20.09 -13.96 35.54
C ASN A 353 20.22 -12.46 35.96
N GLY A 354 19.47 -12.04 36.99
CA GLY A 354 19.46 -10.66 37.49
C GLY A 354 18.60 -9.67 36.70
N TRP A 355 17.92 -10.12 35.63
CA TRP A 355 16.96 -9.34 34.87
C TRP A 355 15.53 -9.61 35.34
N THR A 356 14.74 -8.54 35.46
CA THR A 356 13.34 -8.55 35.88
C THR A 356 12.45 -7.97 34.79
N ARG A 357 11.36 -8.64 34.45
CA ARG A 357 10.33 -8.12 33.53
C ARG A 357 9.52 -7.02 34.19
N GLN A 358 9.38 -5.93 33.47
CA GLN A 358 8.57 -4.75 33.77
C GLN A 358 7.48 -4.59 32.69
N TRP A 359 6.48 -3.77 32.99
CA TRP A 359 5.39 -3.45 32.07
C TRP A 359 5.10 -1.96 32.11
N ASP A 360 5.16 -1.29 30.95
CA ASP A 360 4.66 0.06 30.78
C ASP A 360 3.18 -0.02 30.37
N ASP A 361 2.28 0.20 31.34
CA ASP A 361 0.84 0.10 31.08
C ASP A 361 0.28 1.26 30.26
N THR A 362 1.01 2.38 30.13
CA THR A 362 0.62 3.45 29.19
C THR A 362 0.96 3.01 27.77
N ALA A 363 2.19 2.54 27.54
CA ALA A 363 2.68 2.15 26.22
C ALA A 363 2.15 0.79 25.74
N LYS A 364 1.63 -0.03 26.67
CA LYS A 364 1.33 -1.47 26.54
C LYS A 364 2.53 -2.26 26.01
N ALA A 365 3.70 -2.03 26.60
CA ALA A 365 4.98 -2.62 26.17
C ALA A 365 5.74 -3.27 27.36
N PRO A 366 6.29 -4.48 27.20
CA PRO A 366 7.19 -5.07 28.18
C PRO A 366 8.60 -4.51 28.02
N TYR A 367 9.37 -4.58 29.10
CA TYR A 367 10.81 -4.36 29.06
C TYR A 367 11.48 -5.12 30.19
N LEU A 368 12.78 -5.39 30.08
CA LEU A 368 13.59 -5.98 31.15
C LEU A 368 14.52 -4.93 31.74
N THR A 369 14.76 -5.01 33.05
CA THR A 369 15.75 -4.19 33.76
C THR A 369 16.62 -5.05 34.66
N ASN A 370 17.88 -4.68 34.87
CA ASN A 370 18.76 -5.31 35.87
C ASN A 370 19.38 -4.28 36.84
N SER A 371 20.03 -4.76 37.90
CA SER A 371 20.68 -3.93 38.93
C SER A 371 21.86 -3.09 38.43
N SER A 372 22.43 -3.43 37.27
CA SER A 372 23.53 -2.70 36.63
C SER A 372 23.03 -1.58 35.69
N GLY A 373 21.73 -1.27 35.70
CA GLY A 373 21.13 -0.25 34.82
C GLY A 373 20.87 -0.71 33.39
N GLY A 374 20.97 -2.01 33.11
CA GLY A 374 20.61 -2.59 31.82
C GLY A 374 19.12 -2.45 31.51
N PHE A 375 18.79 -2.30 30.23
CA PHE A 375 17.43 -2.14 29.72
C PHE A 375 17.27 -2.90 28.40
N LEU A 376 16.23 -3.71 28.26
CA LEU A 376 15.86 -4.40 27.02
C LEU A 376 14.38 -4.17 26.73
N THR A 377 14.04 -3.62 25.56
CA THR A 377 12.65 -3.47 25.08
C THR A 377 12.38 -4.49 23.99
N TYR A 378 11.18 -5.06 23.96
CA TYR A 378 10.78 -6.17 23.09
C TYR A 378 9.25 -6.26 23.01
N ASP A 379 8.72 -7.17 22.19
CA ASP A 379 7.32 -7.62 22.25
C ASP A 379 7.23 -8.96 23.00
N ASP A 380 6.13 -9.20 23.71
CA ASP A 380 5.80 -10.51 24.28
C ASP A 380 4.33 -10.89 24.05
N THR A 381 3.91 -12.02 24.62
CA THR A 381 2.53 -12.50 24.50
C THR A 381 1.49 -11.50 25.00
N GLN A 382 1.82 -10.64 25.97
CA GLN A 382 0.92 -9.61 26.47
C GLN A 382 0.82 -8.44 25.47
N SER A 383 1.95 -7.86 25.02
CA SER A 383 1.89 -6.74 24.07
C SER A 383 1.36 -7.13 22.69
N LEU A 384 1.70 -8.32 22.18
CA LEU A 384 1.12 -8.82 20.93
C LEU A 384 -0.40 -9.04 21.05
N THR A 385 -0.89 -9.50 22.20
CA THR A 385 -2.33 -9.60 22.48
C THR A 385 -2.99 -8.21 22.49
N GLU A 386 -2.37 -7.20 23.10
CA GLU A 386 -2.87 -5.82 23.06
C GLU A 386 -2.83 -5.21 21.65
N LYS A 387 -1.78 -5.49 20.85
CA LYS A 387 -1.71 -5.10 19.42
C LYS A 387 -2.84 -5.74 18.61
N VAL A 388 -3.20 -7.00 18.88
CA VAL A 388 -4.33 -7.66 18.23
C VAL A 388 -5.69 -7.11 18.67
N LYS A 389 -5.86 -6.75 19.94
CA LYS A 389 -7.07 -6.01 20.39
C LYS A 389 -7.17 -4.66 19.68
N TYR A 390 -6.07 -3.92 19.58
CA TYR A 390 -6.01 -2.63 18.89
C TYR A 390 -6.32 -2.74 17.40
N LEU A 391 -5.77 -3.74 16.69
CA LEU A 391 -6.02 -3.92 15.25
C LEU A 391 -7.48 -4.29 14.95
N LYS A 392 -8.13 -5.03 15.87
CA LYS A 392 -9.57 -5.30 15.81
C LYS A 392 -10.37 -4.03 16.03
N ALA A 393 -10.12 -3.29 17.12
CA ALA A 393 -10.82 -2.06 17.46
C ALA A 393 -10.71 -0.98 16.37
N ASN A 394 -9.56 -0.89 15.69
CA ASN A 394 -9.32 0.09 14.62
C ASN A 394 -9.65 -0.44 13.20
N SER A 395 -10.24 -1.64 13.08
CA SER A 395 -10.58 -2.25 11.79
C SER A 395 -9.41 -2.29 10.79
N LEU A 396 -8.22 -2.61 11.28
CA LEU A 396 -7.00 -2.75 10.48
C LEU A 396 -6.98 -4.07 9.69
N ALA A 397 -6.15 -4.18 8.65
CA ALA A 397 -6.08 -5.35 7.79
C ALA A 397 -5.53 -6.58 8.52
N GLY A 398 -4.57 -6.40 9.42
CA GLY A 398 -3.98 -7.50 10.21
C GLY A 398 -2.70 -7.13 10.93
N ILE A 399 -1.89 -8.14 11.22
CA ILE A 399 -0.56 -8.05 11.85
C ILE A 399 0.47 -8.87 11.07
N MET A 400 1.69 -8.35 10.99
CA MET A 400 2.90 -9.03 10.53
C MET A 400 3.92 -9.06 11.67
N PHE A 401 4.91 -9.95 11.62
CA PHE A 401 6.04 -9.92 12.55
C PHE A 401 7.40 -10.14 11.87
N TRP A 402 8.42 -9.47 12.40
CA TRP A 402 9.83 -9.63 12.05
C TRP A 402 10.60 -10.23 13.24
N GLU A 403 11.22 -11.41 13.14
CA GLU A 403 11.02 -12.42 12.09
C GLU A 403 10.86 -13.82 12.70
N TYR A 404 10.30 -14.76 11.92
CA TYR A 404 9.85 -16.06 12.40
C TYR A 404 10.97 -16.86 13.10
N GLY A 405 12.20 -16.78 12.59
CA GLY A 405 13.35 -17.52 13.10
C GLY A 405 13.81 -17.10 14.51
N GLN A 406 13.30 -15.98 15.04
CA GLN A 406 13.64 -15.49 16.39
C GLN A 406 12.67 -15.97 17.49
N ASN A 407 11.54 -16.59 17.12
CA ASN A 407 10.68 -17.34 18.05
C ASN A 407 10.21 -18.68 17.45
N MET A 408 11.13 -19.65 17.37
CA MET A 408 10.86 -20.95 16.73
C MET A 408 9.98 -21.88 17.55
N ASP A 409 9.81 -21.65 18.86
CA ASP A 409 8.83 -22.38 19.68
C ASP A 409 7.37 -21.94 19.43
N GLY A 410 7.19 -20.81 18.74
CA GLY A 410 5.92 -20.28 18.31
C GLY A 410 5.04 -19.67 19.40
N GLU A 411 5.53 -19.45 20.63
CA GLU A 411 4.78 -18.81 21.71
C GLU A 411 4.12 -17.48 21.28
N LEU A 412 4.86 -16.61 20.59
CA LEU A 412 4.37 -15.31 20.14
C LEU A 412 3.31 -15.44 19.03
N LEU A 413 3.55 -16.32 18.05
CA LEU A 413 2.56 -16.64 17.01
C LEU A 413 1.30 -17.30 17.60
N ASN A 414 1.44 -18.11 18.65
CA ASN A 414 0.32 -18.70 19.37
C ASN A 414 -0.54 -17.64 20.08
N ALA A 415 0.09 -16.62 20.68
CA ALA A 415 -0.62 -15.49 21.28
C ALA A 415 -1.37 -14.65 20.23
N ILE A 416 -0.73 -14.34 19.09
CA ILE A 416 -1.38 -13.65 17.96
C ILE A 416 -2.59 -14.45 17.45
N ASP A 417 -2.42 -15.74 17.17
CA ASP A 417 -3.46 -16.63 16.66
C ASP A 417 -4.65 -16.78 17.63
N ALA A 418 -4.37 -16.91 18.93
CA ALA A 418 -5.40 -16.97 19.96
C ALA A 418 -6.16 -15.64 20.08
N ALA A 419 -5.46 -14.51 20.17
CA ALA A 419 -6.06 -13.18 20.25
C ALA A 419 -6.83 -12.80 18.97
N LEU A 420 -6.49 -13.37 17.81
CA LEU A 420 -7.25 -13.19 16.57
C LEU A 420 -8.57 -13.99 16.58
N LYS A 421 -8.65 -15.10 17.31
CA LYS A 421 -9.84 -15.96 17.42
C LYS A 421 -10.80 -15.59 18.55
N SER A 422 -10.36 -14.82 19.55
CA SER A 422 -11.19 -14.26 20.64
C SER A 422 -11.99 -13.02 20.22
#